data_AF-A0A4P6ETG0-F1
#
_entry.id   AF-A0A4P6ETG0-F1
#
_cell.length_a   1.000
_cell.length_b   1.000
_cell.length_c   1.000
_cell.angle_alpha   90.00
_cell.angle_beta   90.00
_cell.angle_gamma   90.00
#
_symmetry.space_group_name_H-M   'P 1'
#
loop_
_entity.id
_entity.type
_entity.pdbx_description
1 polymer ?
#
loop_
_entity_poly.entity_id
_entity_poly.type
_entity_poly.pdbx_seq_one_letter_code
_entity_poly.pdbx_strand_id
1 'polypeptide(L)'
;MRQSRHRTRTSSGGWFEHAVIRAGIPSITPRGLRHTAAGLAVSARANVKAVQRMLAHKSAAMTLDMYADLFDDDLEAVATALDRARADVLALKTRSD
;
A
#
# COMPACT_ATOMS: atom_id res chain seq x y z
N MET A 1 28.29 28.76 17.37
CA MET A 1 28.52 27.78 16.28
C MET A 1 27.59 26.58 16.51
N ARG A 2 26.46 26.51 15.79
CA ARG A 2 25.40 25.52 16.02
C ARG A 2 25.52 24.35 15.03
N GLN A 3 25.59 23.15 15.63
CA GLN A 3 25.11 21.85 15.14
C GLN A 3 25.76 21.21 13.91
N SER A 4 26.13 19.93 14.08
CA SER A 4 25.67 18.84 13.20
C SER A 4 25.89 17.48 13.88
N ARG A 5 24.88 16.99 14.61
CA ARG A 5 24.82 15.59 15.06
C ARG A 5 24.05 14.77 14.03
N HIS A 6 24.75 14.19 13.06
CA HIS A 6 24.19 13.14 12.22
C HIS A 6 24.21 11.80 12.97
N ARG A 7 23.11 11.44 13.62
CA ARG A 7 22.89 10.07 14.09
C ARG A 7 21.43 9.69 13.91
N THR A 8 21.14 8.77 12.99
CA THR A 8 20.09 7.74 13.17
C THR A 8 20.17 6.69 12.06
N ARG A 9 21.12 5.75 12.18
CA ARG A 9 20.75 4.34 12.06
C ARG A 9 20.00 4.03 13.34
N THR A 10 18.82 3.40 13.29
CA THR A 10 18.00 3.05 14.46
C THR A 10 18.91 2.44 15.54
N SER A 11 19.27 3.24 16.55
CA SER A 11 20.17 2.82 17.61
C SER A 11 19.38 1.94 18.56
N SER A 12 19.93 0.78 18.92
CA SER A 12 19.38 0.01 20.03
C SER A 12 19.34 0.92 21.29
N GLY A 13 18.21 0.93 21.99
CA GLY A 13 17.87 1.83 23.09
C GLY A 13 17.24 3.18 22.68
N GLY A 14 16.79 3.33 21.42
CA GLY A 14 16.18 4.57 20.93
C GLY A 14 14.70 4.74 21.33
N TRP A 15 14.17 5.96 21.22
CA TRP A 15 12.75 6.27 21.52
C TRP A 15 11.76 5.34 20.78
N PHE A 16 12.10 4.96 19.55
CA PHE A 16 11.27 4.11 18.70
C PHE A 16 11.24 2.66 19.20
N GLU A 17 12.36 2.13 19.66
CA GLU A 17 12.41 0.79 20.27
C GLU A 17 11.58 0.74 21.55
N HIS A 18 11.67 1.78 22.40
CA HIS A 18 10.78 1.88 23.56
C HIS A 18 9.30 1.98 23.18
N ALA A 19 8.96 2.66 22.07
CA ALA A 19 7.58 2.71 21.59
C ALA A 19 7.10 1.33 21.13
N VAL A 20 7.94 0.57 20.42
CA VAL A 20 7.66 -0.82 20.00
C VAL A 20 7.46 -1.73 21.21
N ILE A 21 8.34 -1.65 22.22
CA ILE A 21 8.22 -2.41 23.47
C ILE A 21 6.90 -2.06 24.20
N ARG A 22 6.57 -0.78 24.34
CA ARG A 22 5.31 -0.35 24.98
C ARG A 22 4.07 -0.80 24.21
N ALA A 23 4.16 -0.90 22.88
CA ALA A 23 3.08 -1.40 22.05
C ALA A 23 2.90 -2.92 22.13
N GLY A 24 3.84 -3.65 22.74
CA GLY A 24 3.78 -5.10 22.91
C GLY A 24 3.92 -5.89 21.60
N ILE A 25 4.45 -5.26 20.54
CA ILE A 25 4.62 -5.87 19.22
C ILE A 25 6.07 -6.37 19.03
N PRO A 26 6.31 -7.36 18.15
CA PRO A 26 7.65 -7.81 17.83
C PRO A 26 8.54 -6.66 17.35
N SER A 27 9.85 -6.79 17.57
CA SER A 27 10.83 -5.81 17.09
C SER A 27 10.67 -5.60 15.60
N ILE A 28 10.34 -4.37 15.21
CA ILE A 28 10.09 -3.99 13.83
C ILE A 28 10.87 -2.73 13.54
N THR A 29 11.39 -2.60 12.33
CA THR A 29 12.05 -1.35 11.90
C THR A 29 11.01 -0.34 11.39
N PRO A 30 11.30 0.97 11.38
CA PRO A 30 10.42 1.95 10.76
C PRO A 30 10.13 1.65 9.28
N ARG A 31 11.08 1.01 8.58
CA ARG A 31 10.88 0.52 7.22
C ARG A 31 9.89 -0.64 7.18
N GLY A 32 9.99 -1.59 8.12
CA GLY A 32 9.01 -2.67 8.29
C GLY A 32 7.58 -2.14 8.48
N LEU A 33 7.41 -1.13 9.33
CA LEU A 33 6.10 -0.48 9.51
C LEU A 33 5.58 0.17 8.22
N ARG A 34 6.47 0.78 7.42
CA ARG A 34 6.10 1.31 6.10
C ARG A 34 5.63 0.19 5.16
N HIS A 35 6.22 -1.01 5.21
CA HIS A 35 5.73 -2.16 4.44
C HIS A 35 4.35 -2.63 4.90
N THR A 36 4.11 -2.72 6.21
CA THR A 36 2.79 -3.08 6.75
C THR A 36 1.71 -2.06 6.36
N ALA A 37 2.00 -0.77 6.45
CA ALA A 37 1.06 0.28 6.04
C ALA A 37 0.72 0.22 4.55
N ALA A 38 1.70 -0.10 3.69
CA ALA A 38 1.47 -0.32 2.27
C ALA A 38 0.53 -1.52 2.03
N GLY A 39 0.80 -2.67 2.65
CA GLY A 39 -0.03 -3.87 2.52
C GLY A 39 -1.48 -3.62 2.97
N LEU A 40 -1.68 -2.91 4.09
CA LEU A 40 -3.03 -2.53 4.55
C LEU A 40 -3.76 -1.61 3.57
N ALA A 41 -3.05 -0.65 2.97
CA ALA A 41 -3.66 0.24 1.98
C ALA A 41 -4.05 -0.51 0.70
N VAL A 42 -3.23 -1.47 0.26
CA VAL A 42 -3.58 -2.33 -0.88
C VAL A 42 -4.75 -3.25 -0.55
N SER A 43 -4.76 -3.87 0.64
CA SER A 43 -5.90 -4.67 1.11
C SER A 43 -7.20 -3.86 1.20
N ALA A 44 -7.11 -2.56 1.48
CA ALA A 44 -8.24 -1.63 1.45
C ALA A 44 -8.61 -1.15 0.03
N ARG A 45 -8.05 -1.75 -1.02
CA ARG A 45 -8.24 -1.38 -2.45
C ARG A 45 -7.90 0.08 -2.75
N ALA A 46 -6.94 0.66 -2.03
CA ALA A 46 -6.52 2.02 -2.29
C ALA A 46 -5.86 2.12 -3.67
N ASN A 47 -6.23 3.15 -4.45
CA ASN A 47 -5.62 3.42 -5.74
C ASN A 47 -4.10 3.55 -5.62
N VAL A 48 -3.35 2.97 -6.55
CA VAL A 48 -1.88 2.99 -6.60
C VAL A 48 -1.29 4.39 -6.46
N LYS A 49 -1.94 5.44 -7.00
CA LYS A 49 -1.51 6.84 -6.81
C LYS A 49 -1.68 7.35 -5.37
N ALA A 50 -2.70 6.87 -4.66
CA ALA A 50 -2.90 7.18 -3.25
C ALA A 50 -1.82 6.50 -2.40
N VAL A 51 -1.54 5.21 -2.67
CA VAL A 51 -0.46 4.46 -2.03
C VAL A 51 0.91 5.09 -2.32
N GLN A 52 1.17 5.52 -3.56
CA GLN A 52 2.41 6.23 -3.93
C GLN A 52 2.61 7.51 -3.12
N ARG A 53 1.56 8.35 -2.99
CA ARG A 53 1.63 9.58 -2.18
C ARG A 53 1.83 9.28 -0.71
N MET A 54 1.12 8.28 -0.17
CA MET A 54 1.27 7.82 1.22
C MET A 54 2.70 7.38 1.52
N LEU A 55 3.37 6.73 0.57
CA LEU A 55 4.75 6.24 0.73
C LEU A 55 5.81 7.29 0.39
N ALA A 56 5.43 8.45 -0.14
CA ALA A 56 6.32 9.51 -0.62
C ALA A 56 7.38 9.00 -1.62
N HIS A 57 7.02 8.04 -2.46
CA HIS A 57 7.92 7.49 -3.47
C HIS A 57 8.04 8.44 -4.67
N LYS A 58 9.28 8.66 -5.14
CA LYS A 58 9.59 9.47 -6.33
C LYS A 58 8.97 8.92 -7.61
N SER A 59 8.71 7.62 -7.67
CA SER A 59 8.06 6.95 -8.81
C SER A 59 7.14 5.83 -8.32
N ALA A 60 6.00 5.65 -8.98
CA ALA A 60 5.05 4.56 -8.73
C ALA A 60 5.64 3.17 -9.02
N ALA A 61 6.64 3.09 -9.91
CA ALA A 61 7.30 1.83 -10.26
C ALA A 61 7.95 1.14 -9.05
N MET A 62 8.59 1.90 -8.14
CA MET A 62 9.16 1.34 -6.90
C MET A 62 8.10 0.73 -5.96
N THR A 63 6.85 1.19 -6.03
CA THR A 63 5.73 0.60 -5.28
C THR A 63 5.17 -0.61 -6.02
N LEU A 64 5.08 -0.55 -7.35
CA LEU A 64 4.55 -1.64 -8.16
C LEU A 64 5.49 -2.85 -8.13
N ASP A 65 6.80 -2.67 -8.24
CA ASP A 65 7.79 -3.76 -8.23
C ASP A 65 7.81 -4.58 -6.93
N MET A 66 7.27 -4.04 -5.83
CA MET A 66 7.28 -4.69 -4.51
C MET A 66 5.91 -5.21 -4.07
N TYR A 67 4.81 -4.69 -4.64
CA TYR A 67 3.45 -5.04 -4.23
C TYR A 67 2.55 -5.46 -5.39
N ALA A 68 3.08 -5.65 -6.61
CA ALA A 68 2.34 -6.10 -7.79
C ALA A 68 1.48 -7.34 -7.50
N ASP A 69 2.05 -8.34 -6.83
CA ASP A 69 1.36 -9.60 -6.50
C ASP A 69 0.12 -9.38 -5.59
N LEU A 70 0.06 -8.30 -4.81
CA LEU A 70 -1.13 -7.97 -4.01
C LEU A 70 -2.25 -7.31 -4.83
N PHE A 71 -1.98 -6.89 -6.07
CA PHE A 71 -2.98 -6.30 -6.98
C PHE A 71 -3.54 -7.31 -7.98
N ASP A 72 -2.96 -8.52 -8.11
CA ASP A 72 -3.46 -9.55 -9.01
C ASP A 72 -4.89 -10.01 -8.65
N ASP A 73 -5.20 -10.13 -7.35
CA ASP A 73 -6.56 -10.44 -6.86
C ASP A 73 -7.58 -9.32 -7.16
N ASP A 74 -7.13 -8.06 -7.19
CA ASP A 74 -7.99 -6.92 -7.55
C ASP A 74 -8.27 -6.88 -9.07
N LEU A 75 -7.37 -7.41 -9.89
CA LEU A 75 -7.58 -7.48 -11.34
C LEU A 75 -8.73 -8.43 -11.70
N GLU A 76 -8.85 -9.56 -11.02
CA GLU A 76 -9.97 -10.51 -11.18
C GLU A 76 -11.31 -9.86 -10.81
N ALA A 77 -11.32 -9.04 -9.75
CA ALA A 77 -12.50 -8.28 -9.34
C ALA A 77 -12.89 -7.22 -10.39
N VAL A 78 -11.91 -6.57 -11.03
CA VAL A 78 -12.12 -5.62 -12.14
C VAL A 78 -12.65 -6.34 -13.39
N ALA A 79 -12.07 -7.48 -13.75
CA ALA A 79 -12.54 -8.31 -14.87
C ALA A 79 -14.01 -8.71 -14.67
N THR A 80 -14.35 -9.20 -13.47
CA THR A 80 -15.72 -9.56 -13.11
C THR A 80 -16.68 -8.35 -13.20
N ALA A 81 -16.25 -7.17 -12.76
CA ALA A 81 -17.07 -5.96 -12.84
C ALA A 81 -17.30 -5.50 -14.29
N LEU A 82 -16.28 -5.60 -15.14
CA LEU A 82 -16.37 -5.31 -16.58
C LEU A 82 -17.30 -6.29 -17.30
N ASP A 83 -17.21 -7.58 -17.00
CA ASP A 83 -18.09 -8.59 -17.58
C ASP A 83 -19.56 -8.36 -17.21
N ARG A 84 -19.83 -7.99 -15.96
CA ARG A 84 -21.19 -7.60 -15.53
C ARG A 84 -21.70 -6.36 -16.27
N ALA A 85 -20.88 -5.30 -16.33
CA ALA A 85 -21.27 -4.08 -17.04
C ALA A 85 -21.53 -4.33 -18.54
N ARG A 86 -20.72 -5.19 -19.16
CA ARG A 86 -20.94 -5.62 -20.55
C ARG A 86 -22.25 -6.41 -20.71
N ALA A 87 -22.53 -7.34 -19.81
CA ALA A 87 -23.78 -8.11 -19.82
C ALA A 87 -25.02 -7.21 -19.68
N ASP A 88 -24.96 -6.22 -18.79
CA ASP A 88 -26.04 -5.25 -18.60
C ASP A 88 -26.30 -4.40 -19.87
N VAL A 89 -25.23 -3.94 -20.52
CA VAL A 89 -25.33 -3.19 -21.79
C VAL A 89 -25.92 -4.05 -22.91
N LEU A 90 -25.53 -5.32 -23.00
CA LEU A 90 -26.09 -6.25 -23.98
C LEU A 90 -27.57 -6.52 -23.72
N ALA A 91 -27.96 -6.74 -22.45
CA ALA A 91 -29.34 -6.95 -22.03
C ALA A 91 -30.24 -5.71 -22.22
N LEU A 92 -29.66 -4.50 -22.21
CA LEU A 92 -30.36 -3.28 -22.61
C LEU A 92 -30.62 -3.27 -24.12
N LYS A 93 -29.63 -3.66 -24.94
CA LYS A 93 -29.79 -3.77 -26.39
C LYS A 93 -30.83 -4.82 -26.80
N THR A 94 -30.85 -5.99 -26.15
CA THR A 94 -31.80 -7.08 -26.49
C THR A 94 -33.25 -6.78 -26.10
N ARG A 95 -33.51 -5.75 -25.27
CA ARG A 95 -34.87 -5.31 -24.90
C ARG A 95 -35.41 -4.18 -25.78
N SER A 96 -34.57 -3.63 -26.65
CA SER A 96 -34.94 -2.55 -27.58
C SER A 96 -35.11 -3.02 -29.03
N ASP A 97 -34.88 -4.31 -29.31
CA ASP A 97 -35.28 -5.02 -30.53
C ASP A 97 -36.57 -5.82 -30.27
#